data_AF-A0A0D3LNE8-F1
#
_entry.id   AF-A0A0D3LNE8-F1
#
_cell.length_a   1.000
_cell.length_b   1.000
_cell.length_c   1.000
_cell.angle_alpha   90.00
_cell.angle_beta   90.00
_cell.angle_gamma   90.00
#
_symmetry.space_group_name_H-M   'P 1'
#
loop_
_entity.id
_entity.type
_entity.pdbx_description
1 polymer ?
#
loop_
_entity_poly.entity_id
_entity_poly.type
_entity_poly.pdbx_seq_one_letter_code
_entity_poly.pdbx_strand_id
1 'polypeptide(L)'
;MNEEQLLDTIEEAIEAIRKGEVIIVVDDEDRENEGDFICAAECVTPEIINFMAKHGRGLICASLIEDRCEELGLELMVGKNTATFETPFTVSVDLIGHGTSTGISASDRAKTIRALVNPDTKPEELGKPGHIFPLKAKRGGVLRRAGHTEAAIDLARLAGFSPAGVLVEIMNEDGSMARLMDLKAVAKHFGLKLVSIKDLIAYRLKNESLVSREIEVNMPTIWGDFKMVAFRQTNTNEMHLALVKGEWKVGEPVLVRVHSSCVTGDIFGSCRCDCGPQLHAAMQMVEKAGKGVVLYMNQEGRGIGLLNKLKAYKLQEDGYDTVQANLQLGFQMDHRDYGVGAQILRELGISQIRLISNNPKKRAGLIGYGLEIVDSVPIEIAPNEHNEHYLRTKRDKMGHTIMREEET
;
A
#
# COMPACT_ATOMS: atom_id res chain seq x y z
N MET A 1 -1.87 -6.50 29.96
CA MET A 1 -2.67 -7.41 29.11
C MET A 1 -2.14 -7.26 27.71
N ASN A 2 -1.66 -8.33 27.07
CA ASN A 2 -1.18 -8.26 25.68
C ASN A 2 -2.37 -8.01 24.73
N GLU A 3 -2.14 -7.23 23.68
CA GLU A 3 -3.10 -6.94 22.61
C GLU A 3 -3.71 -8.20 21.97
N GLU A 4 -2.98 -9.33 21.96
CA GLU A 4 -3.43 -10.62 21.40
C GLU A 4 -4.68 -11.20 22.07
N GLN A 5 -5.08 -10.75 23.28
CA GLN A 5 -6.33 -11.21 23.92
C GLN A 5 -7.55 -10.33 23.61
N LEU A 6 -7.41 -9.33 22.74
CA LEU A 6 -8.46 -8.32 22.48
C LEU A 6 -9.15 -8.45 21.13
N LEU A 7 -8.54 -9.11 20.16
CA LEU A 7 -9.04 -9.20 18.78
C LEU A 7 -9.55 -10.61 18.48
N ASP A 8 -10.59 -10.69 17.65
CA ASP A 8 -11.08 -11.95 17.08
C ASP A 8 -10.15 -12.43 15.96
N THR A 9 -10.31 -13.69 15.55
CA THR A 9 -9.55 -14.22 14.41
C THR A 9 -10.09 -13.71 13.08
N ILE A 10 -9.23 -13.66 12.06
CA ILE A 10 -9.64 -13.26 10.70
C ILE A 10 -10.63 -14.27 10.12
N GLU A 11 -10.49 -15.54 10.44
CA GLU A 11 -11.42 -16.60 10.05
C GLU A 11 -12.84 -16.33 10.59
N GLU A 12 -12.97 -15.89 11.84
CA GLU A 12 -14.26 -15.52 12.43
C GLU A 12 -14.86 -14.27 11.77
N ALA A 13 -14.05 -13.27 11.45
CA ALA A 13 -14.50 -12.08 10.73
C ALA A 13 -14.98 -12.40 9.31
N ILE A 14 -14.27 -13.29 8.60
CA ILE A 14 -14.68 -13.78 7.27
C ILE A 14 -16.03 -14.49 7.36
N GLU A 15 -16.24 -15.34 8.38
CA GLU A 15 -17.51 -16.05 8.57
C GLU A 15 -18.67 -15.11 8.95
N ALA A 16 -18.41 -14.08 9.76
CA ALA A 16 -19.40 -13.04 10.06
C ALA A 16 -19.83 -12.30 8.79
N ILE A 17 -18.88 -11.85 7.97
CA ILE A 17 -19.19 -11.18 6.70
C ILE A 17 -19.92 -12.12 5.75
N ARG A 18 -19.56 -13.41 5.69
CA ARG A 18 -20.26 -14.42 4.87
C ARG A 18 -21.75 -14.54 5.24
N LYS A 19 -22.09 -14.31 6.51
CA LYS A 19 -23.48 -14.28 6.99
C LYS A 19 -24.18 -12.93 6.73
N GLY A 20 -23.49 -11.96 6.15
CA GLY A 20 -23.98 -10.61 5.89
C GLY A 20 -23.91 -9.70 7.11
N GLU A 21 -23.11 -10.06 8.13
CA GLU A 21 -22.97 -9.26 9.34
C GLU A 21 -21.99 -8.10 9.14
N VAL A 22 -22.12 -7.09 10.01
CA VAL A 22 -21.17 -5.97 10.13
C VAL A 22 -20.07 -6.39 11.11
N ILE A 23 -18.82 -6.05 10.82
CA ILE A 23 -17.69 -6.22 11.73
C ILE A 23 -17.00 -4.88 11.97
N ILE A 24 -16.05 -4.84 12.90
CA ILE A 24 -15.15 -3.71 13.11
C ILE A 24 -13.75 -4.10 12.65
N VAL A 25 -13.13 -3.23 11.87
CA VAL A 25 -11.72 -3.34 11.49
C VAL A 25 -10.97 -2.13 12.00
N VAL A 26 -9.84 -2.35 12.68
CA VAL A 26 -8.94 -1.30 13.19
C VAL A 26 -7.63 -1.32 12.42
N ASP A 27 -7.05 -0.14 12.16
CA ASP A 27 -5.71 -0.02 11.59
C ASP A 27 -4.61 0.08 12.66
N ASP A 28 -3.34 0.11 12.24
CA ASP A 28 -2.20 0.20 13.16
C ASP A 28 -2.17 1.55 13.91
N GLU A 29 -1.67 1.55 15.15
CA GLU A 29 -1.55 2.77 15.98
C GLU A 29 -0.74 3.90 15.32
N ASP A 30 0.21 3.54 14.46
CA ASP A 30 1.08 4.47 13.72
C ASP A 30 0.44 5.04 12.44
N ARG A 31 -0.81 4.66 12.11
CA ARG A 31 -1.56 5.13 10.92
C ARG A 31 -2.67 6.11 11.30
N GLU A 32 -3.96 5.73 11.20
CA GLU A 32 -5.09 6.56 11.65
C GLU A 32 -5.40 6.29 13.13
N ASN A 33 -5.11 5.06 13.60
CA ASN A 33 -5.48 4.52 14.91
C ASN A 33 -7.00 4.57 15.12
N GLU A 34 -7.76 4.28 14.06
CA GLU A 34 -9.21 4.41 13.97
C GLU A 34 -9.82 3.08 13.57
N GLY A 35 -11.12 2.93 13.82
CA GLY A 35 -11.87 1.73 13.45
C GLY A 35 -13.09 2.04 12.62
N ASP A 36 -13.35 1.16 11.66
CA ASP A 36 -14.47 1.26 10.74
C ASP A 36 -15.43 0.09 10.94
N PHE A 37 -16.73 0.38 10.86
CA PHE A 37 -17.71 -0.68 10.59
C PHE A 37 -17.57 -1.12 9.14
N ILE A 38 -17.42 -2.42 8.90
CA ILE A 38 -17.28 -2.99 7.55
C ILE A 38 -18.30 -4.10 7.31
N CYS A 39 -18.91 -4.12 6.13
CA CYS A 39 -19.68 -5.26 5.64
C CYS A 39 -19.49 -5.45 4.12
N ALA A 40 -19.83 -6.63 3.59
CA ALA A 40 -19.86 -6.84 2.15
C ALA A 40 -20.96 -5.97 1.50
N ALA A 41 -20.64 -5.33 0.37
CA ALA A 41 -21.58 -4.43 -0.30
C ALA A 41 -22.81 -5.17 -0.86
N GLU A 42 -22.67 -6.44 -1.22
CA GLU A 42 -23.79 -7.29 -1.65
C GLU A 42 -24.82 -7.55 -0.53
N CYS A 43 -24.36 -7.56 0.73
CA CYS A 43 -25.19 -7.85 1.90
C CYS A 43 -25.88 -6.61 2.46
N VAL A 44 -25.58 -5.42 1.93
CA VAL A 44 -26.07 -4.16 2.50
C VAL A 44 -27.60 -4.11 2.51
N THR A 45 -28.17 -3.64 3.62
CA THR A 45 -29.62 -3.40 3.76
C THR A 45 -29.88 -1.98 4.29
N PRO A 46 -31.11 -1.45 4.20
CA PRO A 46 -31.46 -0.18 4.83
C PRO A 46 -31.18 -0.18 6.33
N GLU A 47 -31.37 -1.30 7.02
CA GLU A 47 -31.09 -1.45 8.45
C GLU A 47 -29.59 -1.32 8.75
N ILE A 48 -28.73 -1.95 7.94
CA ILE A 48 -27.28 -1.82 8.04
C ILE A 48 -26.84 -0.38 7.82
N ILE A 49 -27.36 0.29 6.78
CA ILE A 49 -27.02 1.71 6.51
C ILE A 49 -27.50 2.63 7.63
N ASN A 50 -28.68 2.36 8.19
CA ASN A 50 -29.18 3.13 9.33
C ASN A 50 -28.33 2.89 10.58
N PHE A 51 -27.90 1.64 10.81
CA PHE A 51 -26.96 1.29 11.88
C PHE A 51 -25.64 2.05 11.72
N MET A 52 -25.02 1.97 10.54
CA MET A 52 -23.79 2.68 10.19
C MET A 52 -23.90 4.20 10.36
N ALA A 53 -25.00 4.80 9.90
CA ALA A 53 -25.24 6.23 10.05
C ALA A 53 -25.42 6.67 11.52
N LYS A 54 -26.06 5.84 12.34
CA LYS A 54 -26.36 6.15 13.74
C LYS A 54 -25.16 5.89 14.67
N HIS A 55 -24.46 4.79 14.44
CA HIS A 55 -23.44 4.28 15.35
C HIS A 55 -22.01 4.48 14.85
N GLY A 56 -21.79 4.53 13.52
CA GLY A 56 -20.52 4.96 12.95
C GLY A 56 -20.42 6.48 13.01
N ARG A 57 -21.47 7.16 12.50
CA ARG A 57 -21.58 8.63 12.40
C ARG A 57 -20.59 9.29 11.43
N GLY A 58 -19.63 8.52 10.90
CA GLY A 58 -18.69 8.94 9.87
C GLY A 58 -19.30 9.02 8.48
N LEU A 59 -18.43 8.99 7.48
CA LEU A 59 -18.83 9.07 6.08
C LEU A 59 -19.04 7.67 5.50
N ILE A 60 -20.29 7.32 5.17
CA ILE A 60 -20.57 6.02 4.56
C ILE A 60 -19.99 5.97 3.15
N CYS A 61 -19.01 5.09 2.98
CA CYS A 61 -18.28 4.89 1.74
C CYS A 61 -18.52 3.48 1.18
N ALA A 62 -18.32 3.33 -0.13
CA ALA A 62 -18.38 2.03 -0.82
C ALA A 62 -17.03 1.74 -1.49
N SER A 63 -16.25 0.81 -0.92
CA SER A 63 -14.99 0.40 -1.53
C SER A 63 -15.26 -0.54 -2.70
N LEU A 64 -14.65 -0.24 -3.85
CA LEU A 64 -14.74 -1.01 -5.09
C LEU A 64 -13.32 -1.28 -5.61
N ILE A 65 -13.12 -2.44 -6.21
CA ILE A 65 -11.87 -2.72 -6.93
C ILE A 65 -11.72 -1.80 -8.15
N GLU A 66 -10.47 -1.44 -8.50
CA GLU A 66 -10.13 -0.53 -9.60
C GLU A 66 -10.91 -0.79 -10.90
N ASP A 67 -11.01 -2.05 -11.33
CA ASP A 67 -11.71 -2.49 -12.55
C ASP A 67 -13.18 -2.08 -12.52
N ARG A 68 -13.85 -2.26 -11.37
CA ARG A 68 -15.27 -1.93 -11.24
C ARG A 68 -15.50 -0.42 -11.28
N CYS A 69 -14.58 0.37 -10.73
CA CYS A 69 -14.63 1.82 -10.89
C CYS A 69 -14.45 2.24 -12.35
N GLU A 70 -13.57 1.59 -13.11
CA GLU A 70 -13.37 1.86 -14.54
C GLU A 70 -14.61 1.52 -15.36
N GLU A 71 -15.21 0.35 -15.14
CA GLU A 71 -16.46 -0.08 -15.78
C GLU A 71 -17.61 0.91 -15.56
N LEU A 72 -17.73 1.46 -14.34
CA LEU A 72 -18.79 2.40 -13.95
C LEU A 72 -18.47 3.88 -14.26
N GLY A 73 -17.30 4.15 -14.84
CA GLY A 73 -16.84 5.52 -15.11
C GLY A 73 -16.74 6.37 -13.83
N LEU A 74 -16.18 5.79 -12.76
CA LEU A 74 -15.95 6.43 -11.47
C LEU A 74 -14.50 6.95 -11.41
N GLU A 75 -14.34 8.21 -11.80
CA GLU A 75 -13.08 8.93 -11.72
C GLU A 75 -12.83 9.46 -10.31
N LEU A 76 -11.55 9.65 -9.95
CA LEU A 76 -11.18 10.28 -8.68
C LEU A 76 -11.78 11.69 -8.62
N MET A 77 -12.35 12.07 -7.47
CA MET A 77 -13.03 13.36 -7.32
C MET A 77 -12.07 14.55 -7.49
N VAL A 78 -10.80 14.36 -7.15
CA VAL A 78 -9.75 15.36 -7.27
C VAL A 78 -8.59 14.81 -8.10
N GLY A 79 -8.02 15.65 -8.97
CA GLY A 79 -6.88 15.25 -9.80
C GLY A 79 -5.59 14.99 -9.01
N LYS A 80 -5.35 15.76 -7.94
CA LYS A 80 -4.23 15.56 -7.02
C LYS A 80 -4.75 15.36 -5.60
N ASN A 81 -4.58 14.14 -5.07
CA ASN A 81 -4.90 13.85 -3.68
C ASN A 81 -3.82 14.43 -2.76
N THR A 82 -4.23 15.26 -1.81
CA THR A 82 -3.34 15.88 -0.81
C THR A 82 -3.73 15.51 0.62
N ALA A 83 -4.64 14.56 0.80
CA ALA A 83 -5.02 14.07 2.12
C ALA A 83 -3.87 13.29 2.76
N THR A 84 -3.75 13.36 4.09
CA THR A 84 -2.68 12.72 4.88
C THR A 84 -2.49 11.24 4.54
N PHE A 85 -3.59 10.51 4.36
CA PHE A 85 -3.61 9.07 4.08
C PHE A 85 -4.04 8.74 2.64
N GLU A 86 -4.18 9.77 1.80
CA GLU A 86 -4.51 9.68 0.37
C GLU A 86 -5.73 8.78 0.06
N THR A 87 -6.79 8.85 0.88
CA THR A 87 -8.02 8.08 0.68
C THR A 87 -8.59 8.32 -0.73
N PRO A 88 -8.78 7.27 -1.55
CA PRO A 88 -9.00 7.40 -2.99
C PRO A 88 -10.48 7.62 -3.35
N PHE A 89 -11.05 8.73 -2.89
CA PHE A 89 -12.43 9.11 -3.19
C PHE A 89 -12.67 9.31 -4.68
N THR A 90 -13.68 8.63 -5.21
CA THR A 90 -14.23 8.94 -6.54
C THR A 90 -15.28 10.04 -6.42
N VAL A 91 -15.76 10.53 -7.57
CA VAL A 91 -17.01 11.30 -7.62
C VAL A 91 -18.11 10.56 -6.85
N SER A 92 -18.88 11.31 -6.05
CA SER A 92 -19.99 10.73 -5.28
C SER A 92 -21.15 10.38 -6.21
N VAL A 93 -21.97 9.40 -5.81
CA VAL A 93 -23.02 8.84 -6.68
C VAL A 93 -24.30 8.53 -5.94
N ASP A 94 -25.40 8.60 -6.69
CA ASP A 94 -26.71 8.04 -6.33
C ASP A 94 -27.24 7.21 -7.50
N LEU A 95 -27.93 6.12 -7.20
CA LEU A 95 -28.68 5.39 -8.22
C LEU A 95 -29.88 6.22 -8.69
N ILE A 96 -30.03 6.40 -10.01
CA ILE A 96 -31.15 7.09 -10.63
C ILE A 96 -32.28 6.09 -10.89
N GLY A 97 -33.51 6.40 -10.45
CA GLY A 97 -34.66 5.54 -10.65
C GLY A 97 -34.69 4.36 -9.68
N HIS A 98 -35.25 3.21 -10.06
CA HIS A 98 -35.31 2.01 -9.19
C HIS A 98 -35.93 2.25 -7.79
N GLY A 99 -36.83 3.23 -7.71
CA GLY A 99 -37.49 3.66 -6.48
C GLY A 99 -36.56 4.36 -5.49
N THR A 100 -35.44 4.93 -5.93
CA THR A 100 -34.73 5.97 -5.18
C THR A 100 -35.43 7.31 -5.37
N SER A 101 -35.20 8.23 -4.43
CA SER A 101 -35.79 9.56 -4.42
C SER A 101 -34.70 10.62 -4.42
N THR A 102 -34.31 11.13 -3.25
CA THR A 102 -33.26 12.12 -3.08
C THR A 102 -31.88 11.49 -2.85
N GLY A 103 -31.78 10.17 -2.69
CA GLY A 103 -30.50 9.48 -2.51
C GLY A 103 -30.06 9.31 -1.06
N ILE A 104 -30.43 10.23 -0.16
CA ILE A 104 -29.86 10.28 1.20
C ILE A 104 -30.45 9.25 2.19
N SER A 105 -31.66 8.75 1.94
CA SER A 105 -32.33 7.83 2.87
C SER A 105 -31.51 6.54 3.04
N ALA A 106 -31.67 5.84 4.16
CA ALA A 106 -30.97 4.56 4.35
C ALA A 106 -31.33 3.54 3.26
N SER A 107 -32.58 3.56 2.80
CA SER A 107 -33.03 2.75 1.66
C SER A 107 -32.35 3.16 0.35
N ASP A 108 -32.30 4.45 0.03
CA ASP A 108 -31.75 4.95 -1.23
C ASP A 108 -30.23 4.69 -1.30
N ARG A 109 -29.52 4.92 -0.19
CA ARG A 109 -28.10 4.61 -0.04
C ARG A 109 -27.81 3.11 -0.18
N ALA A 110 -28.61 2.25 0.45
CA ALA A 110 -28.48 0.80 0.31
C ALA A 110 -28.69 0.34 -1.15
N LYS A 111 -29.72 0.87 -1.83
CA LYS A 111 -29.96 0.58 -3.26
C LYS A 111 -28.81 1.03 -4.14
N THR A 112 -28.26 2.21 -3.87
CA THR A 112 -27.10 2.75 -4.59
C THR A 112 -25.89 1.85 -4.45
N ILE A 113 -25.56 1.42 -3.22
CA ILE A 113 -24.46 0.50 -2.97
C ILE A 113 -24.68 -0.84 -3.67
N ARG A 114 -25.89 -1.41 -3.64
CA ARG A 114 -26.21 -2.64 -4.38
C ARG A 114 -26.04 -2.49 -5.89
N ALA A 115 -26.36 -1.33 -6.46
CA ALA A 115 -26.14 -1.06 -7.87
C ALA A 115 -24.64 -0.97 -8.22
N LEU A 116 -23.80 -0.44 -7.32
CA LEU A 116 -22.34 -0.41 -7.55
C LEU A 116 -21.73 -1.81 -7.72
N VAL A 117 -22.30 -2.83 -7.08
CA VAL A 117 -21.83 -4.23 -7.17
C VAL A 117 -22.64 -5.11 -8.10
N ASN A 118 -23.74 -4.60 -8.68
CA ASN A 118 -24.52 -5.33 -9.66
C ASN A 118 -23.80 -5.31 -11.02
N PRO A 119 -23.40 -6.46 -11.60
CA PRO A 119 -22.68 -6.50 -12.88
C PRO A 119 -23.47 -5.88 -14.03
N ASP A 120 -24.79 -5.84 -13.96
CA ASP A 120 -25.66 -5.31 -15.02
C ASP A 120 -25.85 -3.77 -14.94
N THR A 121 -25.43 -3.13 -13.84
CA THR A 121 -25.57 -1.68 -13.67
C THR A 121 -24.67 -0.93 -14.64
N LYS A 122 -25.27 0.00 -15.39
CA LYS A 122 -24.58 0.84 -16.36
C LYS A 122 -24.16 2.19 -15.77
N PRO A 123 -23.09 2.82 -16.29
CA PRO A 123 -22.62 4.13 -15.82
C PRO A 123 -23.70 5.23 -15.80
N GLU A 124 -24.60 5.24 -16.77
CA GLU A 124 -25.69 6.22 -16.90
C GLU A 124 -26.80 6.08 -15.84
N GLU A 125 -26.85 4.94 -15.14
CA GLU A 125 -27.78 4.74 -14.02
C GLU A 125 -27.26 5.37 -12.72
N LEU A 126 -26.01 5.85 -12.71
CA LEU A 126 -25.38 6.48 -11.54
C LEU A 126 -25.30 7.99 -11.74
N GLY A 127 -26.15 8.72 -11.02
CA GLY A 127 -26.10 10.17 -10.95
C GLY A 127 -24.84 10.64 -10.25
N LYS A 128 -24.23 11.70 -10.77
CA LYS A 128 -23.00 12.33 -10.27
C LYS A 128 -23.25 13.84 -10.16
N PRO A 129 -23.17 14.49 -8.98
CA PRO A 129 -22.86 13.92 -7.66
C PRO A 129 -24.04 13.13 -7.04
N GLY A 130 -23.78 12.50 -5.90
CA GLY A 130 -24.79 11.87 -5.02
C GLY A 130 -24.32 11.70 -3.57
N HIS A 131 -24.90 10.76 -2.83
CA HIS A 131 -24.74 10.63 -1.37
C HIS A 131 -23.97 9.38 -0.91
N ILE A 132 -23.60 8.49 -1.84
CA ILE A 132 -22.60 7.45 -1.59
C ILE A 132 -21.25 7.91 -2.14
N PHE A 133 -20.19 7.62 -1.40
CA PHE A 133 -18.82 7.98 -1.76
C PHE A 133 -18.04 6.71 -2.10
N PRO A 134 -17.92 6.34 -3.39
CA PRO A 134 -17.12 5.19 -3.74
C PRO A 134 -15.63 5.47 -3.51
N LEU A 135 -14.90 4.44 -3.07
CA LEU A 135 -13.46 4.45 -2.88
C LEU A 135 -12.81 3.46 -3.85
N LYS A 136 -11.79 3.90 -4.56
CA LYS A 136 -11.05 3.08 -5.53
C LYS A 136 -9.93 2.29 -4.84
N ALA A 137 -10.23 1.05 -4.45
CA ALA A 137 -9.29 0.17 -3.77
C ALA A 137 -8.24 -0.41 -4.73
N LYS A 138 -6.99 -0.49 -4.28
CA LYS A 138 -5.88 -1.02 -5.09
C LYS A 138 -6.07 -2.49 -5.44
N ARG A 139 -5.82 -2.87 -6.70
CA ARG A 139 -5.66 -4.28 -7.10
C ARG A 139 -4.64 -4.96 -6.19
N GLY A 140 -5.05 -6.01 -5.48
CA GLY A 140 -4.21 -6.72 -4.51
C GLY A 140 -4.50 -6.40 -3.05
N GLY A 141 -5.39 -5.44 -2.76
CA GLY A 141 -5.95 -5.22 -1.43
C GLY A 141 -4.90 -4.80 -0.38
N VAL A 142 -5.03 -5.30 0.85
CA VAL A 142 -4.20 -4.87 1.98
C VAL A 142 -2.72 -5.19 1.81
N LEU A 143 -2.39 -6.13 0.92
CA LEU A 143 -1.02 -6.46 0.53
C LEU A 143 -0.36 -5.39 -0.36
N ARG A 144 -1.14 -4.41 -0.84
CA ARG A 144 -0.66 -3.28 -1.66
C ARG A 144 -0.79 -1.96 -0.91
N ARG A 145 -1.89 -1.76 -0.19
CA ARG A 145 -2.11 -0.59 0.67
C ARG A 145 -2.84 -1.04 1.94
N ALA A 146 -2.20 -0.84 3.10
CA ALA A 146 -2.78 -1.17 4.40
C ALA A 146 -3.78 -0.09 4.85
N GLY A 147 -5.02 -0.15 4.38
CA GLY A 147 -6.09 0.79 4.78
C GLY A 147 -7.47 0.15 4.76
N HIS A 148 -8.44 0.79 5.42
CA HIS A 148 -9.82 0.30 5.55
C HIS A 148 -10.49 0.06 4.18
N THR A 149 -10.18 0.90 3.19
CA THR A 149 -10.61 0.74 1.80
C THR A 149 -10.24 -0.64 1.23
N GLU A 150 -8.98 -1.02 1.38
CA GLU A 150 -8.48 -2.31 0.90
C GLU A 150 -8.97 -3.47 1.77
N ALA A 151 -9.09 -3.28 3.09
CA ALA A 151 -9.61 -4.30 3.99
C ALA A 151 -11.05 -4.68 3.64
N ALA A 152 -11.90 -3.71 3.30
CA ALA A 152 -13.29 -3.93 2.92
C ALA A 152 -13.43 -4.84 1.69
N ILE A 153 -12.65 -4.61 0.63
CA ILE A 153 -12.71 -5.44 -0.58
C ILE A 153 -12.14 -6.85 -0.34
N ASP A 154 -11.09 -6.96 0.49
CA ASP A 154 -10.43 -8.23 0.75
C ASP A 154 -11.31 -9.16 1.59
N LEU A 155 -11.90 -8.63 2.65
CA LEU A 155 -12.79 -9.38 3.52
C LEU A 155 -14.05 -9.84 2.78
N ALA A 156 -14.64 -8.98 1.93
CA ALA A 156 -15.76 -9.36 1.07
C ALA A 156 -15.39 -10.51 0.11
N ARG A 157 -14.22 -10.39 -0.56
CA ARG A 157 -13.69 -11.44 -1.44
C ARG A 157 -13.44 -12.76 -0.70
N LEU A 158 -12.80 -12.70 0.47
CA LEU A 158 -12.51 -13.88 1.31
C LEU A 158 -13.78 -14.55 1.84
N ALA A 159 -14.86 -13.78 2.04
CA ALA A 159 -16.17 -14.30 2.42
C ALA A 159 -16.92 -14.96 1.25
N GLY A 160 -16.50 -14.73 0.00
CA GLY A 160 -17.09 -15.32 -1.21
C GLY A 160 -17.98 -14.36 -2.02
N PHE A 161 -17.94 -13.06 -1.71
CA PHE A 161 -18.64 -12.02 -2.47
C PHE A 161 -17.73 -11.36 -3.51
N SER A 162 -18.31 -10.49 -4.35
CA SER A 162 -17.55 -9.55 -5.17
C SER A 162 -16.62 -8.70 -4.30
N PRO A 163 -15.44 -8.28 -4.81
CA PRO A 163 -14.45 -7.50 -4.06
C PRO A 163 -14.93 -6.04 -3.87
N ALA A 164 -15.96 -5.88 -3.05
CA ALA A 164 -16.63 -4.64 -2.77
C ALA A 164 -17.24 -4.65 -1.36
N GLY A 165 -17.04 -3.57 -0.61
CA GLY A 165 -17.50 -3.45 0.77
C GLY A 165 -18.04 -2.06 1.10
N VAL A 166 -18.82 -1.97 2.17
CA VAL A 166 -19.28 -0.70 2.75
C VAL A 166 -18.50 -0.47 4.03
N LEU A 167 -18.08 0.76 4.24
CA LEU A 167 -17.35 1.17 5.42
C LEU A 167 -17.81 2.53 5.94
N VAL A 168 -17.69 2.73 7.25
CA VAL A 168 -17.88 4.02 7.91
C VAL A 168 -17.02 4.07 9.17
N GLU A 169 -16.37 5.20 9.40
CA GLU A 169 -15.56 5.41 10.59
C GLU A 169 -16.46 5.46 11.84
N ILE A 170 -15.92 5.00 12.98
CA ILE A 170 -16.64 4.94 14.25
C ILE A 170 -16.24 6.11 15.14
N MET A 171 -17.20 6.97 15.46
CA MET A 171 -17.04 8.07 16.42
C MET A 171 -17.67 7.75 17.78
N ASN A 172 -17.02 8.24 18.82
CA ASN A 172 -17.55 8.34 20.17
C ASN A 172 -18.75 9.30 20.23
N GLU A 173 -19.48 9.27 21.35
CA GLU A 173 -20.69 10.07 21.49
C GLU A 173 -20.44 11.59 21.41
N ASP A 174 -19.26 12.02 21.85
CA ASP A 174 -18.78 13.41 21.84
C ASP A 174 -18.24 13.86 20.47
N GLY A 175 -18.22 12.97 19.48
CA GLY A 175 -17.70 13.23 18.14
C GLY A 175 -16.19 13.04 17.98
N SER A 176 -15.48 12.61 19.02
CA SER A 176 -14.09 12.14 18.89
C SER A 176 -14.03 10.78 18.19
N MET A 177 -12.91 10.45 17.57
CA MET A 177 -12.72 9.15 16.92
C MET A 177 -12.54 8.04 17.96
N ALA A 178 -13.28 6.93 17.81
CA ALA A 178 -13.19 5.78 18.71
C ALA A 178 -11.83 5.07 18.54
N ARG A 179 -11.11 4.90 19.65
CA ARG A 179 -9.82 4.18 19.67
C ARG A 179 -10.02 2.72 20.07
N LEU A 180 -8.98 1.90 20.00
CA LEU A 180 -9.06 0.44 20.22
C LEU A 180 -9.89 0.02 21.45
N MET A 181 -9.75 0.72 22.58
CA MET A 181 -10.52 0.41 23.80
C MET A 181 -12.00 0.76 23.68
N ASP A 182 -12.35 1.84 22.99
CA ASP A 182 -13.72 2.23 22.68
C ASP A 182 -14.34 1.22 21.70
N LEU A 183 -13.61 0.88 20.64
CA LEU A 183 -14.01 -0.10 19.62
C LEU A 183 -14.32 -1.47 20.24
N LYS A 184 -13.55 -1.89 21.25
CA LYS A 184 -13.85 -3.10 22.03
C LYS A 184 -15.20 -3.02 22.74
N ALA A 185 -15.50 -1.88 23.37
CA ALA A 185 -16.77 -1.67 24.04
C ALA A 185 -17.93 -1.68 23.04
N VAL A 186 -17.75 -1.07 21.87
CA VAL A 186 -18.70 -1.08 20.75
C VAL A 186 -18.93 -2.50 20.23
N ALA A 187 -17.84 -3.24 19.94
CA ALA A 187 -17.88 -4.63 19.50
C ALA A 187 -18.68 -5.51 20.46
N LYS A 188 -18.39 -5.40 21.77
CA LYS A 188 -19.11 -6.15 22.80
C LYS A 188 -20.58 -5.74 22.91
N HIS A 189 -20.88 -4.44 22.83
CA HIS A 189 -22.24 -3.93 22.96
C HIS A 189 -23.15 -4.42 21.83
N PHE A 190 -22.64 -4.44 20.59
CA PHE A 190 -23.40 -4.87 19.41
C PHE A 190 -23.18 -6.34 19.03
N GLY A 191 -22.28 -7.06 19.71
CA GLY A 191 -21.96 -8.45 19.41
C GLY A 191 -21.20 -8.63 18.09
N LEU A 192 -20.35 -7.67 17.72
CA LEU A 192 -19.61 -7.64 16.46
C LEU A 192 -18.20 -8.18 16.65
N LYS A 193 -17.64 -8.75 15.58
CA LYS A 193 -16.23 -9.14 15.51
C LYS A 193 -15.34 -7.92 15.38
N LEU A 194 -14.21 -7.92 16.07
CA LEU A 194 -13.18 -6.86 16.02
C LEU A 194 -11.84 -7.46 15.59
N VAL A 195 -11.34 -7.03 14.44
CA VAL A 195 -10.06 -7.51 13.87
C VAL A 195 -9.17 -6.35 13.44
N SER A 196 -7.88 -6.61 13.21
CA SER A 196 -6.94 -5.60 12.71
C SER A 196 -6.55 -5.81 11.25
N ILE A 197 -6.21 -4.72 10.56
CA ILE A 197 -5.62 -4.77 9.21
C ILE A 197 -4.30 -5.55 9.24
N LYS A 198 -3.51 -5.41 10.31
CA LYS A 198 -2.27 -6.15 10.52
C LYS A 198 -2.50 -7.66 10.52
N ASP A 199 -3.51 -8.15 11.24
CA ASP A 199 -3.86 -9.57 11.26
C ASP A 199 -4.43 -10.03 9.92
N LEU A 200 -5.19 -9.18 9.22
CA LEU A 200 -5.67 -9.48 7.88
C LEU A 200 -4.52 -9.64 6.88
N ILE A 201 -3.51 -8.77 6.94
CA ILE A 201 -2.28 -8.88 6.15
C ILE A 201 -1.58 -10.21 6.47
N ALA A 202 -1.38 -10.51 7.76
CA ALA A 202 -0.73 -11.74 8.20
C ALA A 202 -1.47 -13.00 7.73
N TYR A 203 -2.80 -13.00 7.86
CA TYR A 203 -3.69 -14.06 7.36
C TYR A 203 -3.55 -14.23 5.85
N ARG A 204 -3.63 -13.14 5.08
CA ARG A 204 -3.49 -13.21 3.62
C ARG A 204 -2.10 -13.70 3.22
N LEU A 205 -1.03 -13.23 3.83
CA LEU A 205 0.34 -13.69 3.54
C LEU A 205 0.61 -15.15 3.92
N LYS A 206 -0.17 -15.72 4.84
CA LYS A 206 -0.09 -17.14 5.19
C LYS A 206 -0.81 -18.02 4.15
N ASN A 207 -1.83 -17.48 3.49
CA ASN A 207 -2.71 -18.23 2.59
C ASN A 207 -2.54 -17.88 1.10
N GLU A 208 -1.88 -16.76 0.80
CA GLU A 208 -1.72 -16.20 -0.54
C GLU A 208 -0.26 -15.73 -0.73
N SER A 209 0.20 -15.73 -1.98
CA SER A 209 1.45 -15.08 -2.39
C SER A 209 1.19 -14.24 -3.64
N LEU A 210 1.62 -12.98 -3.62
CA LEU A 210 1.66 -12.13 -4.81
C LEU A 210 2.91 -12.37 -5.66
N VAL A 211 3.82 -13.25 -5.22
CA VAL A 211 5.08 -13.53 -5.92
C VAL A 211 5.29 -15.02 -6.13
N SER A 212 5.81 -15.35 -7.30
CA SER A 212 6.20 -16.70 -7.69
C SER A 212 7.69 -16.71 -8.02
N ARG A 213 8.45 -17.62 -7.41
CA ARG A 213 9.85 -17.84 -7.76
C ARG A 213 9.93 -18.63 -9.04
N GLU A 214 10.52 -18.03 -10.08
CA GLU A 214 10.53 -18.61 -11.42
C GLU A 214 11.80 -19.42 -11.69
N ILE A 215 12.97 -18.82 -11.44
CA ILE A 215 14.27 -19.44 -11.73
C ILE A 215 15.36 -18.90 -10.82
N GLU A 216 16.38 -19.72 -10.57
CA GLU A 216 17.64 -19.33 -9.94
C GLU A 216 18.81 -19.70 -10.85
N VAL A 217 19.78 -18.79 -10.97
CA VAL A 217 21.03 -19.02 -11.70
C VAL A 217 22.25 -18.53 -10.91
N ASN A 218 23.42 -19.13 -11.16
CA ASN A 218 24.68 -18.56 -10.69
C ASN A 218 24.99 -17.30 -11.52
N MET A 219 25.30 -16.20 -10.85
CA MET A 219 25.54 -14.90 -11.46
C MET A 219 26.87 -14.33 -10.96
N PRO A 220 28.00 -14.71 -11.59
CA PRO A 220 29.28 -14.07 -11.33
C PRO A 220 29.26 -12.65 -11.91
N THR A 221 29.72 -11.68 -11.14
CA THR A 221 29.82 -10.27 -11.56
C THR A 221 31.17 -9.69 -11.15
N ILE A 222 31.53 -8.53 -11.69
CA ILE A 222 32.75 -7.83 -11.28
C ILE A 222 32.69 -7.30 -9.84
N TRP A 223 31.51 -7.30 -9.21
CA TRP A 223 31.28 -6.82 -7.84
C TRP A 223 31.08 -7.94 -6.83
N GLY A 224 31.09 -9.20 -7.27
CA GLY A 224 30.87 -10.36 -6.43
C GLY A 224 30.18 -11.52 -7.15
N ASP A 225 30.13 -12.66 -6.47
CA ASP A 225 29.49 -13.89 -6.93
C ASP A 225 28.17 -14.11 -6.20
N PHE A 226 27.07 -14.16 -6.95
CA PHE A 226 25.72 -14.23 -6.41
C PHE A 226 24.93 -15.39 -7.00
N LYS A 227 23.84 -15.75 -6.32
CA LYS A 227 22.68 -16.39 -6.94
C LYS A 227 21.72 -15.30 -7.39
N MET A 228 21.34 -15.31 -8.66
CA MET A 228 20.26 -14.44 -9.15
C MET A 228 18.96 -15.23 -9.18
N VAL A 229 17.96 -14.76 -8.44
CA VAL A 229 16.63 -15.35 -8.39
C VAL A 229 15.65 -14.41 -9.06
N ALA A 230 14.81 -14.93 -9.95
CA ALA A 230 13.75 -14.18 -10.61
C ALA A 230 12.39 -14.46 -9.96
N PHE A 231 11.64 -13.39 -9.69
CA PHE A 231 10.31 -13.43 -9.09
C PHE A 231 9.30 -12.81 -10.05
N ARG A 232 8.22 -13.52 -10.35
CA ARG A 232 7.06 -12.98 -11.07
C ARG A 232 6.01 -12.50 -10.08
N GLN A 233 5.58 -11.25 -10.25
CA GLN A 233 4.42 -10.71 -9.55
C GLN A 233 3.13 -11.25 -10.19
N THR A 234 2.27 -11.92 -9.43
CA THR A 234 1.16 -12.72 -9.98
C THR A 234 0.02 -11.91 -10.57
N ASN A 235 -0.24 -10.69 -10.08
CA ASN A 235 -1.32 -9.83 -10.57
C ASN A 235 -0.91 -8.92 -11.73
N THR A 236 0.38 -8.63 -11.92
CA THR A 236 0.88 -7.75 -13.00
C THR A 236 1.75 -8.46 -14.03
N ASN A 237 2.21 -9.69 -13.74
CA ASN A 237 3.25 -10.41 -14.48
C ASN A 237 4.60 -9.68 -14.56
N GLU A 238 4.81 -8.64 -13.74
CA GLU A 238 6.11 -7.97 -13.68
C GLU A 238 7.16 -8.89 -13.08
N MET A 239 8.39 -8.78 -13.60
CA MET A 239 9.54 -9.52 -13.10
C MET A 239 10.38 -8.66 -12.17
N HIS A 240 10.81 -9.25 -11.06
CA HIS A 240 11.74 -8.67 -10.10
C HIS A 240 12.91 -9.64 -9.90
N LEU A 241 14.07 -9.11 -9.50
CA LEU A 241 15.30 -9.90 -9.38
C LEU A 241 15.88 -9.74 -7.99
N ALA A 242 16.39 -10.82 -7.41
CA ALA A 242 17.17 -10.78 -6.17
C ALA A 242 18.56 -11.36 -6.42
N LEU A 243 19.60 -10.60 -6.06
CA LEU A 243 20.97 -11.09 -5.99
C LEU A 243 21.22 -11.54 -4.55
N VAL A 244 21.42 -12.83 -4.35
CA VAL A 244 21.56 -13.48 -3.05
C VAL A 244 22.99 -13.95 -2.86
N LYS A 245 23.56 -13.65 -1.69
CA LYS A 245 24.88 -14.13 -1.24
C LYS A 245 24.69 -14.93 0.05
N GLY A 246 25.35 -16.08 0.12
CA GLY A 246 25.41 -16.90 1.32
C GLY A 246 24.06 -17.49 1.73
N GLU A 247 24.01 -18.00 2.97
CA GLU A 247 22.83 -18.58 3.60
C GLU A 247 22.71 -18.01 5.02
N TRP A 248 21.51 -18.05 5.60
CA TRP A 248 21.23 -17.56 6.95
C TRP A 248 20.21 -18.46 7.65
N LYS A 249 20.20 -18.40 8.98
CA LYS A 249 19.19 -19.08 9.79
C LYS A 249 17.95 -18.20 9.96
N VAL A 250 16.81 -18.82 10.23
CA VAL A 250 15.58 -18.11 10.57
C VAL A 250 15.84 -17.20 11.78
N GLY A 251 15.44 -15.93 11.69
CA GLY A 251 15.65 -14.94 12.75
C GLY A 251 17.04 -14.29 12.75
N GLU A 252 17.97 -14.71 11.89
CA GLU A 252 19.28 -14.06 11.77
C GLU A 252 19.16 -12.72 11.01
N PRO A 253 19.74 -11.61 11.50
CA PRO A 253 19.76 -10.35 10.77
C PRO A 253 20.55 -10.44 9.45
N VAL A 254 19.87 -10.18 8.34
CA VAL A 254 20.43 -10.24 6.98
C VAL A 254 20.66 -8.84 6.43
N LEU A 255 21.80 -8.62 5.77
CA LEU A 255 22.10 -7.36 5.08
C LEU A 255 21.28 -7.27 3.79
N VAL A 256 20.41 -6.28 3.67
CA VAL A 256 19.47 -6.15 2.54
C VAL A 256 19.55 -4.77 1.92
N ARG A 257 19.65 -4.71 0.59
CA ARG A 257 19.39 -3.52 -0.21
C ARG A 257 18.12 -3.74 -1.03
N VAL A 258 17.12 -2.89 -0.88
CA VAL A 258 16.00 -2.80 -1.82
C VAL A 258 16.27 -1.64 -2.78
N HIS A 259 16.60 -1.98 -4.02
CA HIS A 259 16.96 -1.06 -5.08
C HIS A 259 15.84 -0.96 -6.12
N SER A 260 15.37 0.25 -6.39
CA SER A 260 14.43 0.49 -7.49
C SER A 260 15.21 0.68 -8.78
N SER A 261 14.82 -0.05 -9.82
CA SER A 261 15.47 -0.03 -11.13
C SER A 261 15.64 1.38 -11.67
N CYS A 262 16.80 1.66 -12.25
CA CYS A 262 17.12 2.95 -12.85
C CYS A 262 17.94 2.72 -14.13
N VAL A 263 17.29 2.46 -15.27
CA VAL A 263 17.91 2.23 -16.58
C VAL A 263 18.99 3.28 -16.90
N THR A 264 18.69 4.56 -16.68
CA THR A 264 19.66 5.64 -16.96
C THR A 264 20.91 5.55 -16.07
N GLY A 265 20.76 5.20 -14.79
CA GLY A 265 21.88 5.14 -13.84
C GLY A 265 22.60 3.80 -13.85
N ASP A 266 21.83 2.72 -13.76
CA ASP A 266 22.29 1.34 -13.57
C ASP A 266 22.87 0.75 -14.86
N ILE A 267 22.29 1.08 -16.03
CA ILE A 267 22.74 0.55 -17.33
C ILE A 267 23.64 1.54 -18.07
N PHE A 268 23.20 2.80 -18.19
CA PHE A 268 23.90 3.81 -19.00
C PHE A 268 24.89 4.68 -18.21
N GLY A 269 25.04 4.48 -16.90
CA GLY A 269 26.02 5.20 -16.10
C GLY A 269 25.75 6.71 -15.98
N SER A 270 24.48 7.13 -15.99
CA SER A 270 24.12 8.55 -15.93
C SER A 270 24.70 9.25 -14.71
N CYS A 271 25.48 10.32 -14.95
CA CYS A 271 26.01 11.17 -13.89
C CYS A 271 24.95 12.05 -13.20
N ARG A 272 23.73 12.14 -13.73
CA ARG A 272 22.64 12.98 -13.16
C ARG A 272 22.00 12.37 -11.89
N CYS A 273 22.33 11.12 -11.59
CA CYS A 273 21.86 10.43 -10.38
C CYS A 273 23.00 9.62 -9.76
N ASP A 274 22.72 9.02 -8.61
CA ASP A 274 23.65 8.16 -7.84
C ASP A 274 23.21 6.68 -7.84
N CYS A 275 22.19 6.31 -8.64
CA CYS A 275 21.59 4.97 -8.58
C CYS A 275 22.56 3.85 -8.95
N GLY A 276 23.23 3.96 -10.11
CA GLY A 276 24.17 2.92 -10.57
C GLY A 276 25.32 2.70 -9.59
N PRO A 277 26.02 3.76 -9.15
CA PRO A 277 27.03 3.63 -8.10
C PRO A 277 26.48 3.04 -6.79
N GLN A 278 25.27 3.39 -6.35
CA GLN A 278 24.65 2.77 -5.17
C GLN A 278 24.33 1.29 -5.36
N LEU A 279 23.88 0.87 -6.55
CA LEU A 279 23.63 -0.54 -6.85
C LEU A 279 24.93 -1.35 -6.68
N HIS A 280 26.00 -0.89 -7.34
CA HIS A 280 27.29 -1.55 -7.31
C HIS A 280 27.91 -1.56 -5.90
N ALA A 281 27.85 -0.43 -5.18
CA ALA A 281 28.32 -0.36 -3.80
C ALA A 281 27.54 -1.31 -2.88
N ALA A 282 26.22 -1.42 -3.04
CA ALA A 282 25.42 -2.38 -2.28
C ALA A 282 25.80 -3.84 -2.59
N MET A 283 26.05 -4.17 -3.86
CA MET A 283 26.55 -5.50 -4.25
C MET A 283 27.89 -5.80 -3.57
N GLN A 284 28.84 -4.86 -3.58
CA GLN A 284 30.14 -5.02 -2.92
C GLN A 284 30.02 -5.15 -1.40
N MET A 285 29.10 -4.40 -0.76
CA MET A 285 28.83 -4.51 0.67
C MET A 285 28.29 -5.91 1.02
N VAL A 286 27.36 -6.43 0.23
CA VAL A 286 26.81 -7.78 0.40
C VAL A 286 27.86 -8.85 0.14
N GLU A 287 28.66 -8.71 -0.91
CA GLU A 287 29.80 -9.60 -1.21
C GLU A 287 30.77 -9.65 -0.03
N LYS A 288 31.21 -8.49 0.47
CA LYS A 288 32.13 -8.36 1.60
C LYS A 288 31.56 -8.96 2.88
N ALA A 289 30.25 -8.83 3.11
CA ALA A 289 29.58 -9.44 4.26
C ALA A 289 29.50 -10.97 4.16
N GLY A 290 29.62 -11.53 2.95
CA GLY A 290 29.48 -12.97 2.67
C GLY A 290 28.05 -13.50 2.79
N LYS A 291 27.10 -12.67 3.21
CA LYS A 291 25.68 -12.97 3.35
C LYS A 291 24.82 -11.73 3.16
N GLY A 292 23.78 -11.84 2.34
CA GLY A 292 22.85 -10.73 2.13
C GLY A 292 22.11 -10.80 0.80
N VAL A 293 21.26 -9.79 0.58
CA VAL A 293 20.41 -9.69 -0.61
C VAL A 293 20.44 -8.27 -1.18
N VAL A 294 20.65 -8.16 -2.49
CA VAL A 294 20.30 -6.96 -3.27
C VAL A 294 19.06 -7.27 -4.09
N LEU A 295 17.92 -6.76 -3.64
CA LEU A 295 16.63 -6.88 -4.31
C LEU A 295 16.49 -5.74 -5.32
N TYR A 296 16.37 -6.09 -6.60
CA TYR A 296 16.20 -5.18 -7.71
C TYR A 296 14.72 -5.18 -8.15
N MET A 297 13.99 -4.17 -7.68
CA MET A 297 12.58 -3.96 -7.98
C MET A 297 12.44 -3.25 -9.32
N ASN A 298 11.64 -3.81 -10.23
CA ASN A 298 11.36 -3.20 -11.54
C ASN A 298 10.38 -2.03 -11.39
N GLN A 299 10.88 -0.89 -10.90
CA GLN A 299 10.12 0.30 -10.52
C GLN A 299 10.85 1.57 -10.97
N GLU A 300 10.94 1.76 -12.28
CA GLU A 300 11.64 2.90 -12.88
C GLU A 300 10.99 4.24 -12.51
N GLY A 301 11.83 5.27 -12.32
CA GLY A 301 11.38 6.63 -12.05
C GLY A 301 10.65 6.78 -10.72
N ARG A 302 10.86 5.87 -9.76
CA ARG A 302 10.04 5.75 -8.53
C ARG A 302 8.59 5.32 -8.81
N GLY A 303 8.40 4.47 -9.82
CA GLY A 303 7.09 3.90 -10.18
C GLY A 303 6.36 4.64 -11.31
N ILE A 304 6.84 5.80 -11.78
CA ILE A 304 6.22 6.54 -12.90
C ILE A 304 6.66 6.05 -14.28
N GLY A 305 7.67 5.19 -14.34
CA GLY A 305 8.22 4.64 -15.59
C GLY A 305 9.27 5.54 -16.27
N LEU A 306 10.00 4.94 -17.21
CA LEU A 306 11.15 5.58 -17.88
C LEU A 306 10.77 6.85 -18.64
N LEU A 307 9.69 6.80 -19.42
CA LEU A 307 9.28 7.92 -20.26
C LEU A 307 8.96 9.16 -19.42
N ASN A 308 8.22 8.99 -18.32
CA ASN A 308 7.86 10.10 -17.44
C ASN A 308 9.06 10.64 -16.68
N LYS A 309 10.01 9.79 -16.32
CA LYS A 309 11.31 10.23 -15.78
C LYS A 309 12.08 11.10 -16.78
N LEU A 310 12.12 10.73 -18.06
CA LEU A 310 12.79 11.54 -19.09
C LEU A 310 12.07 12.88 -19.31
N LYS A 311 10.74 12.91 -19.26
CA LYS A 311 9.98 14.18 -19.24
C LYS A 311 10.36 15.04 -18.03
N ALA A 312 10.55 14.43 -16.86
CA ALA A 312 10.98 15.16 -15.66
C ALA A 312 12.40 15.72 -15.82
N TYR A 313 13.31 14.99 -16.47
CA TYR A 313 14.64 15.52 -16.82
C TYR A 313 14.57 16.71 -17.76
N LYS A 314 13.65 16.68 -18.75
CA LYS A 314 13.47 17.82 -19.64
C LYS A 314 13.03 19.07 -18.89
N LEU A 315 12.09 18.93 -17.96
CA LEU A 315 11.69 20.04 -17.10
C LEU A 315 12.84 20.50 -16.18
N GLN A 316 13.70 19.59 -15.72
CA GLN A 316 14.86 19.98 -14.91
C GLN A 316 15.89 20.79 -15.71
N GLU A 317 16.06 20.50 -17.01
CA GLU A 317 16.88 21.34 -17.90
C GLU A 317 16.32 22.75 -18.04
N ASP A 318 15.00 22.89 -17.91
CA ASP A 318 14.29 24.17 -17.95
C ASP A 318 14.28 24.87 -16.57
N GLY A 319 15.03 24.36 -15.60
CA GLY A 319 15.31 25.01 -14.31
C GLY A 319 14.48 24.52 -13.12
N TYR A 320 13.61 23.53 -13.30
CA TYR A 320 12.83 22.93 -12.22
C TYR A 320 13.66 21.95 -11.39
N ASP A 321 13.42 21.87 -10.08
CA ASP A 321 14.00 20.78 -9.28
C ASP A 321 13.26 19.45 -9.49
N THR A 322 13.79 18.34 -8.96
CA THR A 322 13.18 17.01 -9.13
C THR A 322 11.77 16.90 -8.57
N VAL A 323 11.44 17.60 -7.48
CA VAL A 323 10.10 17.58 -6.89
C VAL A 323 9.16 18.38 -7.77
N GLN A 324 9.56 19.58 -8.18
CA GLN A 324 8.76 20.47 -9.04
C GLN A 324 8.46 19.83 -10.40
N ALA A 325 9.45 19.21 -11.03
CA ALA A 325 9.29 18.53 -12.31
C ALA A 325 8.26 17.38 -12.23
N ASN A 326 8.30 16.58 -11.17
CA ASN A 326 7.31 15.50 -10.96
C ASN A 326 5.91 16.07 -10.69
N LEU A 327 5.81 17.11 -9.87
CA LEU A 327 4.54 17.78 -9.58
C LEU A 327 3.90 18.38 -10.84
N GLN A 328 4.71 18.98 -11.72
CA GLN A 328 4.23 19.55 -12.98
C GLN A 328 3.74 18.48 -13.96
N LEU A 329 4.32 17.28 -13.90
CA LEU A 329 3.85 16.12 -14.68
C LEU A 329 2.66 15.40 -14.03
N GLY A 330 2.15 15.89 -12.89
CA GLY A 330 1.01 15.30 -12.19
C GLY A 330 1.35 14.08 -11.32
N PHE A 331 2.63 13.84 -11.02
CA PHE A 331 3.06 12.69 -10.21
C PHE A 331 3.36 13.08 -8.76
N GLN A 332 3.00 12.19 -7.83
CA GLN A 332 3.48 12.21 -6.44
C GLN A 332 5.00 12.01 -6.36
N MET A 333 5.58 12.34 -5.19
CA MET A 333 7.03 12.23 -4.94
C MET A 333 7.56 10.78 -4.89
N ASP A 334 6.69 9.79 -4.65
CA ASP A 334 7.04 8.38 -4.55
C ASP A 334 5.83 7.48 -4.85
N HIS A 335 5.90 6.64 -5.89
CA HIS A 335 4.87 5.65 -6.26
C HIS A 335 5.35 4.20 -6.09
N ARG A 336 6.42 3.98 -5.33
CA ARG A 336 7.01 2.64 -5.19
C ARG A 336 6.10 1.70 -4.41
N ASP A 337 6.02 0.47 -4.88
CA ASP A 337 5.38 -0.61 -4.17
C ASP A 337 6.36 -1.30 -3.22
N TYR A 338 5.99 -1.34 -1.93
CA TYR A 338 6.81 -1.96 -0.88
C TYR A 338 6.30 -3.35 -0.47
N GLY A 339 5.04 -3.69 -0.76
CA GLY A 339 4.44 -4.96 -0.38
C GLY A 339 5.01 -6.14 -1.17
N VAL A 340 5.27 -5.95 -2.47
CA VAL A 340 5.89 -6.98 -3.32
C VAL A 340 7.32 -7.25 -2.88
N GLY A 341 8.09 -6.19 -2.59
CA GLY A 341 9.46 -6.33 -2.09
C GLY A 341 9.52 -7.06 -0.75
N ALA A 342 8.59 -6.77 0.16
CA ALA A 342 8.45 -7.47 1.43
C ALA A 342 8.15 -8.97 1.25
N GLN A 343 7.25 -9.32 0.32
CA GLN A 343 6.93 -10.72 0.04
C GLN A 343 8.11 -11.50 -0.55
N ILE A 344 8.91 -10.87 -1.42
CA ILE A 344 10.13 -11.49 -1.95
C ILE A 344 11.13 -11.78 -0.82
N LEU A 345 11.36 -10.82 0.08
CA LEU A 345 12.28 -11.03 1.21
C LEU A 345 11.79 -12.15 2.14
N ARG A 346 10.47 -12.24 2.36
CA ARG A 346 9.87 -13.33 3.15
C ARG A 346 10.01 -14.68 2.45
N GLU A 347 9.80 -14.75 1.13
CA GLU A 347 10.01 -15.99 0.35
C GLU A 347 11.45 -16.48 0.47
N LEU A 348 12.41 -15.56 0.46
CA LEU A 348 13.83 -15.85 0.68
C LEU A 348 14.15 -16.25 2.14
N GLY A 349 13.15 -16.31 3.03
CA GLY A 349 13.31 -16.72 4.43
C GLY A 349 13.92 -15.64 5.33
N ILE A 350 13.85 -14.36 4.93
CA ILE A 350 14.33 -13.24 5.74
C ILE A 350 13.21 -12.77 6.66
N SER A 351 13.54 -12.54 7.93
CA SER A 351 12.63 -11.94 8.92
C SER A 351 13.25 -10.73 9.65
N GLN A 352 14.58 -10.67 9.73
CA GLN A 352 15.34 -9.63 10.42
C GLN A 352 16.27 -8.94 9.42
N ILE A 353 16.13 -7.62 9.26
CA ILE A 353 16.74 -6.85 8.18
C ILE A 353 17.72 -5.82 8.74
N ARG A 354 18.95 -5.84 8.22
CA ARG A 354 19.90 -4.74 8.27
C ARG A 354 19.83 -3.99 6.95
N LEU A 355 19.11 -2.88 6.92
CA LEU A 355 18.71 -2.22 5.68
C LEU A 355 19.81 -1.27 5.18
N ILE A 356 20.30 -1.48 3.96
CA ILE A 356 21.22 -0.56 3.26
C ILE A 356 20.43 0.64 2.70
N SER A 357 20.33 1.73 3.45
CA SER A 357 19.51 2.90 3.11
C SER A 357 19.99 4.17 3.82
N ASN A 358 19.86 5.32 3.13
CA ASN A 358 20.06 6.65 3.72
C ASN A 358 18.75 7.38 4.03
N ASN A 359 17.61 6.70 3.92
CA ASN A 359 16.32 7.28 4.26
C ASN A 359 15.93 6.84 5.68
N PRO A 360 15.83 7.77 6.65
CA PRO A 360 15.62 7.46 8.07
C PRO A 360 14.17 7.10 8.40
N LYS A 361 13.22 7.24 7.46
CA LYS A 361 11.81 6.91 7.72
C LYS A 361 11.69 5.40 7.94
N LYS A 362 11.34 5.01 9.17
CA LYS A 362 10.85 3.66 9.47
C LYS A 362 9.62 3.41 8.60
N ARG A 363 9.65 2.36 7.79
CA ARG A 363 8.55 2.02 6.89
C ARG A 363 7.47 1.29 7.71
N ALA A 364 6.44 2.03 8.10
CA ALA A 364 5.21 1.46 8.65
C ALA A 364 4.69 0.36 7.71
N GLY A 365 4.25 -0.77 8.27
CA GLY A 365 3.66 -1.88 7.51
C GLY A 365 4.57 -3.09 7.25
N LEU A 366 5.89 -3.03 7.42
CA LEU A 366 6.77 -4.21 7.25
C LEU A 366 6.54 -5.30 8.33
N ILE A 367 6.16 -4.89 9.53
CA ILE A 367 5.85 -5.80 10.65
C ILE A 367 4.72 -6.77 10.27
N GLY A 368 3.71 -6.29 9.53
CA GLY A 368 2.63 -7.14 9.01
C GLY A 368 3.12 -8.23 8.05
N TYR A 369 4.27 -8.04 7.41
CA TYR A 369 4.91 -9.07 6.58
C TYR A 369 5.75 -10.08 7.38
N GLY A 370 5.90 -9.89 8.69
CA GLY A 370 6.85 -10.64 9.50
C GLY A 370 8.30 -10.19 9.29
N LEU A 371 8.49 -8.95 8.82
CA LEU A 371 9.80 -8.34 8.57
C LEU A 371 10.06 -7.23 9.57
N GLU A 372 11.23 -7.27 10.21
CA GLU A 372 11.68 -6.26 11.15
C GLU A 372 13.00 -5.64 10.67
N ILE A 373 13.09 -4.31 10.66
CA ILE A 373 14.35 -3.60 10.41
C ILE A 373 15.03 -3.39 11.76
N VAL A 374 16.12 -4.11 12.00
CA VAL A 374 16.91 -4.04 13.26
C VAL A 374 18.10 -3.11 13.18
N ASP A 375 18.53 -2.76 11.98
CA ASP A 375 19.69 -1.90 11.75
C ASP A 375 19.53 -1.14 10.43
N SER A 376 20.08 0.07 10.34
CA SER A 376 20.16 0.86 9.10
C SER A 376 21.61 1.13 8.78
N VAL A 377 22.09 0.59 7.65
CA VAL A 377 23.46 0.72 7.18
C VAL A 377 23.53 1.79 6.10
N PRO A 378 24.32 2.87 6.26
CA PRO A 378 24.41 3.94 5.27
C PRO A 378 25.12 3.48 3.99
N ILE A 379 24.82 4.15 2.88
CA ILE A 379 25.42 3.97 1.56
C ILE A 379 25.61 5.31 0.86
N GLU A 380 26.71 5.99 1.13
CA GLU A 380 27.02 7.26 0.47
C GLU A 380 27.89 7.08 -0.76
N ILE A 381 27.57 7.86 -1.79
CA ILE A 381 28.34 7.99 -3.02
C ILE A 381 28.81 9.44 -3.08
N ALA A 382 30.10 9.63 -3.35
CA ALA A 382 30.66 10.96 -3.55
C ALA A 382 29.90 11.69 -4.68
N PRO A 383 29.38 12.91 -4.45
CA PRO A 383 28.74 13.70 -5.49
C PRO A 383 29.70 13.97 -6.65
N ASN A 384 29.15 14.07 -7.85
CA ASN A 384 29.83 14.62 -9.02
C ASN A 384 29.20 15.97 -9.40
N GLU A 385 29.83 16.69 -10.32
CA GLU A 385 29.39 18.02 -10.76
C GLU A 385 27.95 18.07 -11.30
N HIS A 386 27.42 16.95 -11.80
CA HIS A 386 26.08 16.88 -12.39
C HIS A 386 24.97 16.50 -11.40
N ASN A 387 25.28 15.82 -10.29
CA ASN A 387 24.26 15.34 -9.34
C ASN A 387 24.32 16.01 -7.96
N GLU A 388 25.27 16.90 -7.70
CA GLU A 388 25.37 17.58 -6.41
C GLU A 388 24.06 18.28 -6.00
N HIS A 389 23.45 19.05 -6.91
CA HIS A 389 22.17 19.71 -6.65
C HIS A 389 21.03 18.73 -6.37
N TYR A 390 21.02 17.60 -7.09
CA TYR A 390 20.06 16.52 -6.90
C TYR A 390 20.21 15.86 -5.51
N LEU A 391 21.44 15.61 -5.07
CA LEU A 391 21.73 15.03 -3.75
C LEU A 391 21.41 16.00 -2.62
N ARG A 392 21.70 17.30 -2.78
CA ARG A 392 21.25 18.36 -1.85
C ARG A 392 19.73 18.38 -1.73
N THR A 393 19.01 18.28 -2.85
CA THR A 393 17.53 18.18 -2.85
C THR A 393 17.03 16.96 -2.07
N LYS A 394 17.66 15.79 -2.23
CA LYS A 394 17.32 14.59 -1.44
C LYS A 394 17.51 14.80 0.06
N ARG A 395 18.61 15.44 0.46
CA ARG A 395 18.90 15.75 1.86
C ARG A 395 17.88 16.75 2.41
N ASP A 396 17.77 17.91 1.76
CA ASP A 396 17.07 19.08 2.29
C ASP A 396 15.54 18.96 2.19
N LYS A 397 15.03 18.33 1.11
CA LYS A 397 13.58 18.24 0.85
C LYS A 397 12.99 16.85 1.08
N MET A 398 13.81 15.79 1.00
CA MET A 398 13.33 14.40 1.09
C MET A 398 13.74 13.69 2.38
N GLY A 399 14.49 14.38 3.25
CA GLY A 399 14.89 13.88 4.57
C GLY A 399 15.96 12.79 4.53
N HIS A 400 16.72 12.67 3.44
CA HIS A 400 17.82 11.69 3.37
C HIS A 400 18.98 12.12 4.27
N THR A 401 19.55 11.17 5.02
CA THR A 401 20.75 11.37 5.83
C THR A 401 22.00 11.16 4.98
N ILE A 402 22.28 12.11 4.08
CA ILE A 402 23.46 12.12 3.21
C ILE A 402 24.13 13.50 3.23
N MET A 403 25.39 13.58 2.79
CA MET A 403 26.19 14.81 2.71
C MET A 403 26.25 15.53 4.08
N ARG A 404 26.46 14.77 5.15
CA ARG A 404 26.73 15.32 6.48
C ARG A 404 28.20 15.70 6.55
N GLU A 405 28.49 16.91 7.01
CA GLU A 405 29.85 17.28 7.40
C GLU A 405 30.18 16.46 8.66
N GLU A 406 31.37 15.84 8.70
CA GLU A 406 31.85 15.20 9.93
C GLU A 406 31.99 16.30 10.99
N GLU A 407 31.20 16.24 12.06
CA GLU A 407 31.48 17.01 13.27
C GLU A 407 32.87 16.58 13.76
N THR A 408 33.80 17.53 13.75
CA THR A 408 35.22 17.34 14.05
C THR A 408 35.47 17.18 15.54
#